data_AF-A0A349J5T6-F1
#
_entry.id   AF-A0A349J5T6-F1
#
_cell.length_a   1.000
_cell.length_b   1.000
_cell.length_c   1.000
_cell.angle_alpha   90.00
_cell.angle_beta   90.00
_cell.angle_gamma   90.00
#
_symmetry.space_group_name_H-M   'P 1'
#
loop_
_entity.id
_entity.type
_entity.pdbx_description
1 polymer ?
#
loop_
_entity_poly.entity_id
_entity_poly.type
_entity_poly.pdbx_seq_one_letter_code
_entity_poly.pdbx_strand_id
1 'polypeptide(L)'
;MQLLDQSRTAQLAALDADGSVWLHGPDGPRAARVLSTVARHELERALAAGLPVLITGDPPIILGVVLGQAEERAELRLVDGAAVLEAARGVVLRCGAAAIRIAADGTVRLEGTDVRSHARRLQRITGAQVRIN
;
A
#
# COMPACT_ATOMS: atom_id res chain seq x y z
N MET A 1 -2.22 -1.63 30.80
CA MET A 1 -1.85 -0.33 30.18
C MET A 1 -0.38 0.01 30.47
N GLN A 2 0.54 -0.94 30.31
CA GLN A 2 1.99 -0.82 30.66
C GLN A 2 2.92 -0.94 29.42
N LEU A 3 2.39 -1.25 28.24
CA LEU A 3 3.19 -1.52 27.03
C LEU A 3 3.67 -0.25 26.29
N LEU A 4 3.03 0.90 26.50
CA LEU A 4 3.41 2.17 25.85
C LEU A 4 4.60 2.86 26.53
N ASP A 5 4.89 2.52 27.79
CA ASP A 5 5.93 3.17 28.61
C ASP A 5 7.37 2.81 28.16
N GLN A 6 7.51 1.83 27.26
CA GLN A 6 8.79 1.43 26.65
C GLN A 6 8.87 1.72 25.15
N SER A 7 7.87 2.43 24.61
CA SER A 7 7.87 2.77 23.19
C SER A 7 8.84 3.92 22.91
N ARG A 8 9.65 3.77 21.87
CA ARG A 8 10.61 4.79 21.42
C ARG A 8 10.75 4.78 19.91
N THR A 9 11.31 5.83 19.34
CA THR A 9 11.64 5.86 17.92
C THR A 9 13.03 5.28 17.65
N ALA A 10 13.20 4.72 16.46
CA ALA A 10 14.48 4.25 15.93
C ALA A 10 14.54 4.46 14.41
N GLN A 11 15.67 4.20 13.80
CA GLN A 11 15.84 4.24 12.34
C GLN A 11 16.20 2.85 11.80
N LEU A 12 15.67 2.52 10.63
CA LEU A 12 16.06 1.32 9.90
C LEU A 12 17.52 1.45 9.43
N ALA A 13 18.31 0.40 9.61
CA ALA A 13 19.66 0.26 9.06
C ALA A 13 19.64 -0.54 7.76
N ALA A 14 18.82 -1.60 7.70
CA ALA A 14 18.68 -2.43 6.52
C ALA A 14 17.32 -3.16 6.52
N LEU A 15 16.91 -3.55 5.31
CA LEU A 15 15.80 -4.45 5.06
C LEU A 15 16.25 -5.43 3.98
N ASP A 16 16.39 -6.70 4.36
CA ASP A 16 16.89 -7.72 3.46
C ASP A 16 15.77 -8.29 2.55
N ALA A 17 16.17 -9.00 1.49
CA ALA A 17 15.24 -9.54 0.51
C ALA A 17 14.23 -10.53 1.13
N ASP A 18 14.63 -11.26 2.16
CA ASP A 18 13.84 -12.23 2.91
C ASP A 18 12.86 -11.58 3.91
N GLY A 19 12.93 -10.25 4.09
CA GLY A 19 12.12 -9.49 5.03
C GLY A 19 12.76 -9.30 6.41
N SER A 20 14.00 -9.74 6.62
CA SER A 20 14.73 -9.46 7.86
C SER A 20 14.99 -7.97 8.00
N VAL A 21 14.71 -7.40 9.18
CA VAL A 21 14.78 -5.96 9.42
C VAL A 21 15.82 -5.64 10.48
N TRP A 22 16.63 -4.63 10.22
CA TRP A 22 17.71 -4.19 11.08
C TRP A 22 17.50 -2.73 11.45
N LEU A 23 17.72 -2.40 12.72
CA LEU A 23 17.70 -1.04 13.25
C LEU A 23 19.13 -0.56 13.48
N HIS A 24 19.36 0.74 13.35
CA HIS A 24 20.59 1.36 13.83
C HIS A 24 20.67 1.19 15.37
N GLY A 25 21.79 0.65 15.84
CA GLY A 25 22.13 0.53 17.25
C GLY A 25 23.50 1.13 17.55
N PRO A 26 23.81 1.40 18.83
CA PRO A 26 25.09 1.99 19.23
C PRO A 26 26.29 1.10 18.88
N ASP A 27 26.12 -0.22 18.96
CA ASP A 27 27.16 -1.21 18.68
C ASP A 27 27.06 -1.83 17.28
N GLY A 28 26.25 -1.21 16.40
CA GLY A 28 25.98 -1.69 15.03
C GLY A 28 24.53 -2.09 14.80
N PRO A 29 24.22 -2.65 13.61
CA PRO A 29 22.86 -3.04 13.25
C PRO A 29 22.29 -4.10 14.20
N ARG A 30 21.06 -3.87 14.66
CA ARG A 30 20.34 -4.78 15.57
C ARG A 30 19.10 -5.33 14.90
N ALA A 31 18.94 -6.65 14.92
CA ALA A 31 17.74 -7.30 14.37
C ALA A 31 16.47 -6.86 15.11
N ALA A 32 15.41 -6.64 14.36
CA ALA A 32 14.08 -6.29 14.87
C ALA A 32 13.01 -7.18 14.28
N ARG A 33 11.96 -7.41 15.06
CA ARG A 33 10.73 -8.07 14.60
C ARG A 33 9.76 -7.01 14.09
N VAL A 34 8.85 -7.41 13.21
CA VAL A 34 7.86 -6.50 12.62
C VAL A 34 6.46 -6.94 13.03
N LEU A 35 5.65 -6.00 13.53
CA LEU A 35 4.24 -6.26 13.78
C LEU A 35 3.53 -6.53 12.45
N SER A 36 2.66 -7.53 12.40
CA SER A 36 2.04 -8.00 11.14
C SER A 36 1.25 -6.95 10.37
N THR A 37 0.86 -5.85 11.02
CA THR A 37 0.16 -4.72 10.40
C THR A 37 1.08 -3.75 9.67
N VAL A 38 2.40 -3.85 9.86
CA VAL A 38 3.39 -2.99 9.19
C VAL A 38 3.78 -3.65 7.87
N ALA A 39 3.47 -2.99 6.76
CA ALA A 39 3.71 -3.55 5.45
C ALA A 39 5.16 -3.33 5.01
N ARG A 40 5.72 -4.30 4.26
CA ARG A 40 7.09 -4.24 3.74
C ARG A 40 7.38 -2.94 2.97
N HIS A 41 6.46 -2.50 2.11
CA HIS A 41 6.63 -1.27 1.33
C HIS A 41 6.71 -0.01 2.20
N GLU A 42 6.11 0.00 3.40
CA GLU A 42 6.25 1.11 4.35
C GLU A 42 7.67 1.13 4.94
N LEU A 43 8.25 -0.03 5.24
CA LEU A 43 9.62 -0.15 5.70
C LEU A 43 10.63 0.22 4.61
N GLU A 44 10.40 -0.20 3.37
CA GLU A 44 11.22 0.19 2.21
C GLU A 44 11.23 1.72 2.04
N ARG A 45 10.05 2.35 2.12
CA ARG A 45 9.94 3.81 2.12
C ARG A 45 10.67 4.44 3.30
N ALA A 46 10.50 3.90 4.51
CA ALA A 46 11.15 4.44 5.70
C ALA A 46 12.67 4.37 5.61
N LEU A 47 13.21 3.26 5.09
CA LEU A 47 14.65 3.09 4.86
C LEU A 47 15.16 4.08 3.79
N ALA A 48 14.46 4.17 2.65
CA ALA A 48 14.87 5.04 1.55
C ALA A 48 14.81 6.55 1.91
N ALA A 49 13.84 6.95 2.72
CA ALA A 49 13.62 8.34 3.11
C ALA A 49 14.16 8.69 4.52
N GLY A 50 14.80 7.75 5.22
CA GLY A 50 15.30 7.96 6.59
C GLY A 50 14.21 8.26 7.62
N LEU A 51 12.98 7.75 7.41
CA LEU A 51 11.86 7.99 8.32
C LEU A 51 12.01 7.17 9.61
N PRO A 52 11.64 7.74 10.77
CA PRO A 52 11.67 7.01 12.02
C PRO A 52 10.61 5.90 12.05
N VAL A 53 10.92 4.82 12.76
CA VAL A 53 9.98 3.76 13.11
C VAL A 53 9.72 3.78 14.61
N LEU A 54 8.50 3.43 15.02
CA LEU A 54 8.13 3.25 16.43
C LEU A 54 8.44 1.81 16.84
N ILE A 55 9.20 1.63 17.91
CA ILE A 55 9.62 0.32 18.42
C ILE A 55 9.25 0.15 19.90
N THR A 56 9.14 -1.10 20.35
CA THR A 56 9.00 -1.46 21.77
C THR A 56 9.73 -2.77 22.09
N GLY A 57 9.99 -3.00 23.38
CA GLY A 57 10.54 -4.26 23.91
C GLY A 57 12.02 -4.51 23.62
N ASP A 58 12.46 -5.68 24.09
CA ASP A 58 13.78 -6.26 23.86
C ASP A 58 13.63 -7.79 23.69
N PRO A 59 13.91 -8.37 22.49
CA PRO A 59 14.38 -7.71 21.27
C PRO A 59 13.31 -6.77 20.65
N PRO A 60 13.72 -5.73 19.91
CA PRO A 60 12.82 -4.67 19.46
C PRO A 60 11.78 -5.18 18.46
N ILE A 61 10.54 -4.72 18.63
CA ILE A 61 9.42 -4.95 17.72
C ILE A 61 9.00 -3.62 17.10
N ILE A 62 9.01 -3.53 15.77
CA ILE A 62 8.52 -2.40 15.00
C ILE A 62 6.99 -2.42 14.99
N LEU A 63 6.38 -1.38 15.54
CA LEU A 63 4.93 -1.20 15.62
C LEU A 63 4.37 -0.44 14.42
N GLY A 64 5.19 0.43 13.80
CA GLY A 64 4.80 1.23 12.64
C GLY A 64 5.88 2.22 12.21
N VAL A 65 5.68 2.82 11.03
CA VAL A 65 6.49 3.95 10.53
C VAL A 65 5.87 5.25 11.04
N VAL A 66 6.70 6.16 11.55
CA VAL A 66 6.28 7.47 12.04
C VAL A 66 6.29 8.46 10.88
N LEU A 67 5.10 8.95 10.52
CA LEU A 67 4.89 9.94 9.46
C LEU A 67 4.58 11.30 10.09
N GLY A 68 5.04 12.38 9.47
CA GLY A 68 4.73 13.75 9.93
C GLY A 68 3.29 14.19 9.60
N GLN A 69 2.62 13.48 8.70
CA GLN A 69 1.24 13.75 8.29
C GLN A 69 0.53 12.41 8.08
N ALA A 70 -0.77 12.36 8.41
CA ALA A 70 -1.59 11.19 8.11
C ALA A 70 -1.77 11.08 6.58
N GLU A 71 -1.43 9.91 6.03
CA GLU A 71 -1.71 9.59 4.63
C GLU A 71 -3.10 8.96 4.51
N GLU A 72 -3.87 9.38 3.50
CA GLU A 72 -5.08 8.65 3.11
C GLU A 72 -4.69 7.28 2.56
N ARG A 73 -5.24 6.23 3.16
CA ARG A 73 -5.09 4.85 2.67
C ARG A 73 -6.33 4.50 1.86
N ALA A 74 -6.11 3.87 0.70
CA ALA A 74 -7.23 3.22 0.01
C ALA A 74 -7.74 2.08 0.90
N GLU A 75 -9.04 2.06 1.14
CA GLU A 75 -9.67 1.05 1.98
C GLU A 75 -10.43 0.06 1.11
N LEU A 76 -10.12 -1.23 1.30
CA LEU A 76 -10.92 -2.32 0.79
C LEU A 76 -11.89 -2.75 1.89
N ARG A 77 -13.18 -2.50 1.70
CA ARG A 77 -14.23 -2.85 2.66
C ARG A 77 -15.18 -3.87 2.05
N LEU A 78 -15.81 -4.69 2.90
CA LEU A 78 -16.93 -5.52 2.49
C LEU A 78 -18.23 -4.76 2.80
N VAL A 79 -19.02 -4.46 1.77
CA VAL A 79 -20.33 -3.81 1.89
C VAL A 79 -21.35 -4.76 1.26
N ASP A 80 -22.31 -5.24 2.05
CA ASP A 80 -23.35 -6.19 1.61
C ASP A 80 -22.80 -7.44 0.88
N GLY A 81 -21.62 -7.92 1.31
CA GLY A 81 -20.94 -9.07 0.71
C GLY A 81 -20.14 -8.75 -0.56
N ALA A 82 -20.12 -7.50 -1.02
CA ALA A 82 -19.28 -7.04 -2.12
C ALA A 82 -18.00 -6.37 -1.60
N ALA A 83 -16.86 -6.64 -2.25
CA ALA A 83 -15.63 -5.91 -1.99
C ALA A 83 -15.67 -4.54 -2.67
N VAL A 84 -15.59 -3.48 -1.89
CA VAL A 84 -15.62 -2.08 -2.34
C VAL A 84 -14.26 -1.46 -2.08
N LEU A 85 -13.67 -0.86 -3.12
CA LEU A 85 -12.43 -0.10 -3.05
C LEU A 85 -12.74 1.39 -3.24
N GLU A 86 -12.51 2.19 -2.21
CA GLU A 86 -12.75 3.64 -2.23
C GLU A 86 -11.45 4.44 -2.22
N ALA A 87 -11.39 5.50 -3.02
CA ALA A 87 -10.26 6.42 -3.09
C ALA A 87 -10.72 7.83 -3.46
N ALA A 88 -10.14 8.86 -2.82
CA ALA A 88 -10.54 10.25 -3.03
C ALA A 88 -10.17 10.80 -4.43
N ARG A 89 -9.04 10.37 -4.99
CA ARG A 89 -8.52 10.88 -6.28
C ARG A 89 -8.76 9.95 -7.46
N GLY A 90 -8.69 8.64 -7.23
CA GLY A 90 -8.89 7.64 -8.26
C GLY A 90 -8.29 6.28 -7.92
N VAL A 91 -8.66 5.29 -8.73
CA VAL A 91 -8.22 3.90 -8.61
C VAL A 91 -7.49 3.51 -9.90
N VAL A 92 -6.34 2.85 -9.76
CA VAL A 92 -5.55 2.33 -10.89
C VAL A 92 -5.23 0.86 -10.65
N LEU A 93 -5.74 -0.02 -11.52
CA LEU A 93 -5.32 -1.42 -11.60
C LEU A 93 -4.32 -1.54 -12.75
N ARG A 94 -3.04 -1.87 -12.46
CA ARG A 94 -1.96 -1.90 -13.46
C ARG A 94 -1.25 -3.24 -13.50
N CYS A 95 -0.95 -3.72 -14.71
CA CYS A 95 -0.05 -4.84 -14.95
C CYS A 95 0.80 -4.54 -16.20
N GLY A 96 2.09 -4.27 -16.01
CA GLY A 96 2.98 -3.85 -17.10
C GLY A 96 2.44 -2.62 -17.84
N ALA A 97 2.24 -2.75 -19.16
CA ALA A 97 1.72 -1.70 -20.04
C ALA A 97 0.18 -1.56 -20.01
N ALA A 98 -0.54 -2.48 -19.36
CA ALA A 98 -2.00 -2.43 -19.26
C ALA A 98 -2.47 -1.73 -17.98
N ALA A 99 -3.56 -0.99 -18.07
CA ALA A 99 -4.19 -0.34 -16.92
C ALA A 99 -5.70 -0.16 -17.06
N ILE A 100 -6.41 -0.27 -15.93
CA ILE A 100 -7.78 0.23 -15.75
C ILE A 100 -7.70 1.40 -14.78
N ARG A 101 -8.22 2.56 -15.18
CA ARG A 101 -8.18 3.79 -14.37
C ARG A 101 -9.57 4.33 -14.17
N ILE A 102 -9.91 4.66 -12.93
CA ILE A 102 -11.14 5.35 -12.55
C ILE A 102 -10.71 6.65 -11.87
N ALA A 103 -11.10 7.80 -12.42
CA ALA A 103 -10.80 9.12 -11.86
C ALA A 103 -11.97 9.67 -11.04
N ALA A 104 -11.69 10.63 -10.15
CA ALA A 104 -12.70 11.27 -9.31
C ALA A 104 -13.81 12.00 -10.09
N ASP A 105 -13.55 12.39 -11.35
CA ASP A 105 -14.56 13.00 -12.24
C ASP A 105 -15.51 11.98 -12.90
N GLY A 106 -15.37 10.69 -12.56
CA GLY A 106 -16.16 9.59 -13.11
C GLY A 106 -15.60 9.01 -14.41
N THR A 107 -14.49 9.53 -14.94
CA THR A 107 -13.88 8.99 -16.15
C THR A 107 -13.28 7.60 -15.89
N VAL A 108 -13.62 6.63 -16.74
CA VAL A 108 -13.02 5.30 -16.76
C VAL A 108 -12.20 5.10 -18.03
N ARG A 109 -10.94 4.69 -17.91
CA ARG A 109 -10.04 4.38 -19.05
C ARG A 109 -9.53 2.94 -18.97
N LEU A 110 -9.56 2.28 -20.13
CA LEU A 110 -9.01 0.95 -20.37
C LEU A 110 -7.81 1.12 -21.31
N GLU A 111 -6.60 0.81 -20.84
CA GLU A 111 -5.34 0.93 -21.57
C GLU A 111 -4.70 -0.47 -21.72
N GLY A 112 -4.22 -0.80 -22.92
CA GLY A 112 -3.52 -2.06 -23.18
C GLY A 112 -3.31 -2.31 -24.67
N THR A 113 -2.47 -3.30 -25.00
CA THR A 113 -2.21 -3.72 -26.40
C THR A 113 -3.43 -4.38 -27.04
N ASP A 114 -4.22 -5.11 -26.25
CA ASP A 114 -5.45 -5.78 -26.68
C ASP A 114 -6.48 -5.70 -25.55
N VAL A 115 -7.73 -5.38 -25.89
CA VAL A 115 -8.85 -5.31 -24.93
C VAL A 115 -9.93 -6.29 -25.39
N ARG A 116 -9.93 -7.47 -24.77
CA ARG A 116 -10.96 -8.49 -25.02
C ARG A 116 -12.04 -8.41 -23.97
N SER A 117 -13.26 -8.19 -24.43
CA SER A 117 -14.47 -8.31 -23.61
C SER A 117 -15.26 -9.54 -24.04
N HIS A 118 -15.73 -10.32 -23.07
CA HIS A 118 -16.58 -11.48 -23.33
C HIS A 118 -17.77 -11.49 -22.37
N ALA A 119 -18.97 -11.69 -22.90
CA ALA A 119 -20.19 -11.86 -22.13
C ALA A 119 -20.95 -13.10 -22.63
N ARG A 120 -21.52 -13.88 -21.70
CA ARG A 120 -22.37 -15.04 -22.03
C ARG A 120 -23.75 -14.67 -22.58
N ARG A 121 -24.14 -13.40 -22.44
CA ARG A 121 -25.42 -12.86 -22.91
C ARG A 121 -25.15 -11.55 -23.65
N LEU A 122 -25.97 -10.52 -23.41
CA LEU A 122 -25.82 -9.22 -24.05
C LEU A 122 -24.66 -8.43 -23.45
N GLN A 123 -23.75 -7.96 -24.32
CA GLN A 123 -22.86 -6.84 -24.01
C GLN A 123 -23.43 -5.58 -24.67
N ARG A 124 -23.89 -4.62 -23.85
CA ARG A 124 -24.47 -3.36 -24.34
C ARG A 124 -23.48 -2.22 -24.10
N ILE A 125 -23.16 -1.47 -25.15
CA ILE A 125 -22.35 -0.25 -25.10
C ILE A 125 -23.25 0.91 -25.53
N THR A 126 -23.39 1.92 -24.69
CA THR A 126 -24.24 3.09 -24.93
C THR A 126 -23.46 4.36 -24.67
N GLY A 127 -23.60 5.37 -25.51
CA GLY A 127 -22.99 6.68 -25.33
C GLY A 127 -23.45 7.66 -26.40
N ALA A 128 -23.24 8.95 -26.17
CA ALA A 128 -23.50 9.99 -27.17
C ALA A 128 -22.68 9.76 -28.46
N GLN A 129 -21.50 9.17 -28.33
CA GLN A 129 -20.65 8.75 -29.43
C GLN A 129 -19.99 7.41 -29.10
N VAL A 130 -20.04 6.48 -30.07
CA VAL A 130 -19.29 5.22 -30.02
C VAL A 130 -18.49 5.13 -31.32
N ARG A 131 -17.16 5.04 -31.21
CA ARG A 131 -16.26 4.89 -32.37
C ARG A 131 -15.66 3.49 -32.32
N ILE A 132 -15.98 2.69 -33.33
CA ILE A 132 -15.43 1.36 -33.54
C ILE A 132 -14.70 1.43 -34.86
N ASN A 133 -13.40 1.16 -34.85
CA ASN A 133 -12.55 1.12 -36.04
C ASN A 133 -12.25 -0.33 -36.41
#